data_AF-S7ZPB5-F1
#
_entry.id   AF-S7ZPB5-F1
#
_cell.length_a   1.000
_cell.length_b   1.000
_cell.length_c   1.000
_cell.angle_alpha   90.00
_cell.angle_beta   90.00
_cell.angle_gamma   90.00
#
_symmetry.space_group_name_H-M   'P 1'
#
loop_
_entity.id
_entity.type
_entity.pdbx_description
1 polymer ?
#
loop_
_entity_poly.entity_id
_entity_poly.type
_entity_poly.pdbx_seq_one_letter_code
_entity_poly.pdbx_strand_id
1 'polypeptide(L)'
;MEKALASIHVTNSLSPSPTTTIWSHRTIFNSQRRQPSTHNKAATMSSKVKAGQLWGKNKEELAKQLEELKTELNQLRVQKIANGASTKTQRISEVRKSIARVLTVINANQRAQLRLFYKGKKYIPLDLRPKLTRDLRRRLTKHEATRVTERQRKRQIHFPQRKYAVKA
;
A
#
# COMPACT_ATOMS: atom_id res chain seq x y z
N MET A 1 49.40 26.93 66.28
CA MET A 1 50.09 27.52 65.12
C MET A 1 50.01 26.49 64.00
N GLU A 2 49.53 26.72 62.79
CA GLU A 2 48.93 27.87 62.15
C GLU A 2 48.52 27.36 60.75
N LYS A 3 47.28 27.69 60.33
CA LYS A 3 46.73 27.76 58.95
C LYS A 3 46.76 26.48 58.07
N ALA A 4 45.63 25.85 57.75
CA ALA A 4 44.46 26.30 56.98
C ALA A 4 44.67 26.34 55.46
N LEU A 5 43.56 26.04 54.75
CA LEU A 5 43.25 26.18 53.31
C LEU A 5 43.50 24.90 52.46
N ALA A 6 42.56 24.38 51.67
CA ALA A 6 41.19 24.81 51.36
C ALA A 6 40.40 23.70 50.62
N SER A 7 39.07 23.75 50.79
CA SER A 7 38.00 23.41 49.82
C SER A 7 37.96 21.99 49.24
N ILE A 8 37.09 21.08 49.70
CA ILE A 8 35.60 21.10 49.70
C ILE A 8 35.01 21.52 48.36
N HIS A 9 34.78 20.51 47.51
CA HIS A 9 33.84 20.40 46.39
C HIS A 9 33.53 18.89 46.32
N VAL A 10 32.33 18.33 46.25
CA VAL A 10 30.97 18.83 46.06
C VAL A 10 30.03 17.85 46.80
N THR A 11 29.03 18.45 47.43
CA THR A 11 27.84 17.90 48.07
C THR A 11 27.08 16.88 47.21
N ASN A 12 26.73 15.73 47.75
CA ASN A 12 25.44 15.42 48.40
C ASN A 12 24.39 14.83 47.46
N SER A 13 23.89 13.67 47.89
CA SER A 13 22.54 13.14 47.74
C SER A 13 21.94 13.04 46.33
N LEU A 14 21.79 11.78 45.92
CA LEU A 14 20.63 11.27 45.18
C LEU A 14 19.37 12.10 45.46
N SER A 15 18.94 12.87 44.47
CA SER A 15 17.57 13.33 44.36
C SER A 15 16.72 12.26 43.67
N PRO A 16 15.62 11.77 44.27
CA PRO A 16 14.67 10.91 43.57
C PRO A 16 13.93 11.73 42.50
N SER A 17 13.90 11.22 41.28
CA SER A 17 13.05 11.77 40.23
C SER A 17 11.57 11.56 40.59
N PRO A 18 10.69 12.54 40.29
CA PRO A 18 9.28 12.45 40.62
C PRO A 18 8.63 11.32 39.84
N THR A 19 8.00 10.40 40.56
CA THR A 19 6.95 9.53 40.06
C THR A 19 5.82 10.39 39.53
N THR A 20 5.86 10.73 38.24
CA THR A 20 4.70 11.24 37.52
C THR A 20 3.75 10.08 37.31
N THR A 21 2.85 9.94 38.29
CA THR A 21 1.50 9.40 38.12
C THR A 21 0.90 10.00 36.86
N ILE A 22 0.99 9.29 35.74
CA ILE A 22 0.17 9.58 34.57
C ILE A 22 -1.23 9.17 34.96
N TRP A 23 -1.99 10.16 35.41
CA TRP A 23 -3.42 10.08 35.55
C TRP A 23 -3.99 9.57 34.23
N SER A 24 -4.56 8.37 34.29
CA SER A 24 -5.49 7.85 33.32
C SER A 24 -6.74 8.71 33.32
N HIS A 25 -6.69 9.87 32.69
CA HIS A 25 -7.88 10.54 32.18
C HIS A 25 -8.33 9.78 30.95
N ARG A 26 -8.98 8.64 31.20
CA ARG A 26 -9.90 8.02 30.26
C ARG A 26 -11.12 8.95 30.17
N THR A 27 -10.95 10.07 29.47
CA THR A 27 -12.09 10.77 28.92
C THR A 27 -12.76 9.78 27.98
N ILE A 28 -13.91 9.27 28.42
CA ILE A 28 -14.85 8.58 27.56
C ILE A 28 -15.37 9.66 26.61
N PHE A 29 -14.58 9.97 25.59
CA PHE A 29 -15.04 10.69 24.43
C PHE A 29 -16.00 9.73 23.74
N ASN A 30 -17.27 9.90 24.09
CA ASN A 30 -18.42 9.29 23.47
C ASN A 30 -18.43 9.71 22.01
N SER A 31 -17.59 9.08 21.20
CA SER A 31 -17.81 9.01 19.77
C SER A 31 -19.02 8.10 19.63
N GLN A 32 -20.21 8.71 19.70
CA GLN A 32 -21.34 8.18 18.98
C GLN A 32 -20.82 7.96 17.57
N ARG A 33 -20.49 6.70 17.28
CA ARG A 33 -20.18 6.20 15.96
C ARG A 33 -21.43 6.53 15.17
N ARG A 34 -21.46 7.71 14.55
CA ARG A 34 -22.50 8.11 13.62
C ARG A 34 -22.50 7.01 12.58
N GLN A 35 -23.49 6.13 12.68
CA GLN A 35 -23.75 5.15 11.65
C GLN A 35 -23.77 5.95 10.34
N PRO A 36 -23.01 5.57 9.31
CA PRO A 36 -23.15 6.23 8.02
C PRO A 36 -24.62 6.03 7.65
N SER A 37 -25.39 7.13 7.69
CA SER A 37 -26.76 7.11 7.24
C SER A 37 -26.70 6.60 5.81
N THR A 38 -27.20 5.39 5.59
CA THR A 38 -27.51 4.88 4.26
C THR A 38 -28.70 5.70 3.80
N HIS A 39 -28.45 6.97 3.47
CA HIS A 39 -29.25 7.63 2.46
C HIS A 39 -29.05 6.75 1.24
N ASN A 40 -30.03 5.89 1.00
CA ASN A 40 -30.27 5.28 -0.29
C ASN A 40 -30.26 6.44 -1.27
N LYS A 41 -29.07 6.74 -1.81
CA LYS A 41 -28.94 7.67 -2.91
C LYS A 41 -29.75 7.01 -4.00
N ALA A 42 -30.96 7.55 -4.19
CA ALA A 42 -31.80 7.32 -5.32
C ALA A 42 -30.89 7.02 -6.50
N ALA A 43 -31.06 5.82 -7.07
CA ALA A 43 -30.42 5.40 -8.29
C ALA A 43 -30.86 6.36 -9.39
N THR A 44 -30.27 7.54 -9.38
CA THR A 44 -30.13 8.40 -10.53
C THR A 44 -29.45 7.50 -11.54
N MET A 45 -30.20 7.12 -12.56
CA MET A 45 -29.78 6.39 -13.74
C MET A 45 -28.69 7.21 -14.44
N SER A 46 -27.52 7.24 -13.80
CA SER A 46 -26.36 8.02 -14.18
C SER A 46 -25.56 7.12 -15.08
N SER A 47 -25.45 7.56 -16.33
CA SER A 47 -24.63 7.10 -17.44
C SER A 47 -23.11 7.01 -17.14
N LYS A 48 -22.73 6.90 -15.86
CA LYS A 48 -21.39 6.76 -15.33
C LYS A 48 -21.09 5.30 -15.03
N VAL A 49 -20.20 4.72 -15.82
CA VAL A 49 -19.77 3.32 -15.66
C VAL A 49 -19.08 3.14 -14.31
N LYS A 50 -19.63 2.27 -13.45
CA LYS A 50 -19.03 1.92 -12.15
C LYS A 50 -18.08 0.73 -12.31
N ALA A 51 -16.88 0.83 -11.75
CA ALA A 51 -15.86 -0.21 -11.89
C ALA A 51 -16.31 -1.57 -11.31
N GLY A 52 -17.05 -1.58 -10.19
CA GLY A 52 -17.57 -2.82 -9.59
C GLY A 52 -18.48 -3.63 -10.52
N GLN A 53 -19.20 -2.98 -11.43
CA GLN A 53 -20.10 -3.64 -12.39
C GLN A 53 -19.35 -4.26 -13.59
N LEU A 54 -18.07 -3.92 -13.79
CA LEU A 54 -17.30 -4.36 -14.95
C LEU A 54 -16.58 -5.69 -14.73
N TRP A 55 -16.30 -6.05 -13.47
CA TRP A 55 -15.53 -7.25 -13.15
C TRP A 55 -16.27 -8.56 -13.48
N GLY A 56 -17.60 -8.55 -13.45
CA GLY A 56 -18.43 -9.72 -13.78
C GLY A 56 -18.80 -9.87 -15.25
N LYS A 57 -18.37 -8.94 -16.11
CA LYS A 57 -18.70 -8.95 -17.55
C LYS A 57 -17.67 -9.72 -18.36
N ASN A 58 -18.10 -10.27 -19.48
CA ASN A 58 -17.21 -10.98 -20.40
C ASN A 58 -16.29 -10.02 -21.18
N LYS A 59 -15.16 -10.53 -21.68
CA LYS A 59 -14.20 -9.73 -22.48
C LYS A 59 -14.85 -9.09 -23.70
N GLU A 60 -15.73 -9.83 -24.38
CA GLU A 60 -16.44 -9.35 -25.58
C GLU A 60 -17.43 -8.23 -25.25
N GLU A 61 -18.15 -8.36 -24.13
CA GLU A 61 -19.07 -7.31 -23.65
C GLU A 61 -18.32 -6.04 -23.27
N LEU A 62 -17.17 -6.17 -22.59
CA LEU A 62 -16.31 -5.03 -22.27
C LEU A 62 -15.74 -4.36 -23.52
N ALA A 63 -15.42 -5.14 -24.57
CA ALA A 63 -14.95 -4.61 -25.85
C ALA A 63 -16.05 -3.85 -26.59
N LYS A 64 -17.27 -4.39 -26.64
CA LYS A 64 -18.43 -3.70 -27.23
C LYS A 64 -18.72 -2.38 -26.49
N GLN A 65 -18.80 -2.43 -25.16
CA GLN A 65 -19.02 -1.25 -24.32
C GLN A 65 -17.89 -0.20 -24.50
N LEU A 66 -16.65 -0.64 -24.73
CA LEU A 66 -15.52 0.26 -25.00
C LEU A 66 -15.69 1.00 -26.34
N GLU A 67 -16.11 0.30 -27.40
CA GLU A 67 -16.33 0.92 -28.71
C GLU A 67 -17.50 1.90 -28.70
N GLU A 68 -18.60 1.56 -28.04
CA GLU A 68 -19.74 2.48 -27.83
C GLU A 68 -19.32 3.77 -27.11
N LEU A 69 -18.50 3.67 -26.07
CA LEU A 69 -18.01 4.86 -25.35
C LEU A 69 -17.05 5.70 -26.20
N LYS A 70 -16.28 5.09 -27.10
CA LYS A 70 -15.39 5.81 -28.02
C LYS A 70 -16.18 6.56 -29.09
N THR A 71 -17.22 5.95 -29.65
CA THR A 71 -18.10 6.62 -30.63
C THR A 71 -18.85 7.78 -29.98
N GLU A 72 -19.42 7.59 -28.77
CA GLU A 72 -20.04 8.68 -27.98
C GLU A 72 -19.04 9.82 -27.76
N LEU A 73 -17.81 9.51 -27.35
CA LEU A 73 -16.76 10.51 -27.13
C LEU A 73 -16.43 11.30 -28.40
N ASN A 74 -16.32 10.64 -29.55
CA ASN A 74 -16.03 11.29 -30.82
C ASN A 74 -17.17 12.22 -31.24
N GLN A 75 -18.42 11.78 -31.10
CA GLN A 75 -19.60 12.61 -31.35
C GLN A 75 -19.62 13.85 -30.46
N LEU A 76 -19.36 13.70 -29.15
CA LEU A 76 -19.32 14.81 -28.21
C LEU A 76 -18.18 15.81 -28.52
N ARG A 77 -17.06 15.34 -29.07
CA ARG A 77 -15.95 16.22 -29.50
C ARG A 77 -16.33 17.08 -30.71
N VAL A 78 -16.98 16.49 -31.71
CA VAL A 78 -17.48 17.23 -32.88
C VAL A 78 -18.53 18.26 -32.45
N GLN A 79 -19.49 17.85 -31.62
CA GLN A 79 -20.54 18.74 -31.11
C GLN A 79 -19.99 19.90 -30.26
N LYS A 80 -18.88 19.69 -29.54
CA LYS A 80 -18.22 20.76 -28.79
C LYS A 80 -17.74 21.88 -29.71
N ILE A 81 -17.22 21.55 -30.88
CA ILE A 81 -16.63 22.51 -31.85
C ILE A 81 -17.73 23.36 -32.50
N ALA A 82 -18.89 22.77 -32.80
CA ALA A 82 -19.98 23.42 -33.53
C ALA A 82 -20.87 24.38 -32.69
N ASN A 83 -20.48 24.75 -31.46
CA ASN A 83 -21.25 25.48 -30.41
C ASN A 83 -22.02 24.57 -29.44
N GLY A 84 -21.29 23.92 -28.52
CA GLY A 84 -21.88 23.03 -27.50
C GLY A 84 -22.36 23.72 -26.22
N ALA A 85 -23.58 23.39 -25.77
CA ALA A 85 -24.08 23.74 -24.44
C ALA A 85 -23.21 23.14 -23.31
N SER A 86 -23.05 23.88 -22.20
CA SER A 86 -22.16 23.55 -21.07
C SER A 86 -22.32 22.12 -20.50
N THR A 87 -23.56 21.63 -20.42
CA THR A 87 -23.88 20.28 -19.92
C THR A 87 -23.31 19.16 -20.80
N LYS A 88 -23.28 19.36 -22.13
CA LYS A 88 -22.69 18.40 -23.09
C LYS A 88 -21.16 18.34 -22.97
N THR A 89 -20.52 19.43 -22.54
CA THR A 89 -19.07 19.48 -22.34
C THR A 89 -18.63 18.73 -21.07
N GLN A 90 -19.43 18.79 -20.00
CA GLN A 90 -19.16 18.03 -18.76
C GLN A 90 -19.19 16.52 -19.00
N ARG A 91 -20.10 16.05 -19.86
CA ARG A 91 -20.22 14.64 -20.26
C ARG A 91 -18.93 14.07 -20.85
N ILE A 92 -18.13 14.88 -21.57
CA ILE A 92 -16.83 14.46 -22.14
C ILE A 92 -15.89 13.96 -21.04
N SER A 93 -15.83 14.65 -19.90
CA SER A 93 -14.99 14.25 -18.76
C SER A 93 -15.43 12.91 -18.18
N GLU A 94 -16.74 12.67 -18.11
CA GLU A 94 -17.31 11.43 -17.60
C GLU A 94 -17.04 10.24 -18.51
N VAL A 95 -17.26 10.39 -19.82
CA VAL A 95 -17.03 9.34 -20.82
C VAL A 95 -15.55 8.97 -20.86
N ARG A 96 -14.63 9.95 -20.81
CA ARG A 96 -13.18 9.68 -20.71
C ARG A 96 -12.82 8.84 -19.48
N LYS A 97 -13.40 9.17 -18.32
CA LYS A 97 -13.19 8.40 -17.08
C LYS A 97 -13.81 7.00 -17.19
N SER A 98 -14.94 6.85 -17.86
CA SER A 98 -15.58 5.55 -18.10
C SER A 98 -14.73 4.66 -19.02
N ILE A 99 -14.19 5.19 -20.13
CA ILE A 99 -13.25 4.48 -21.01
C ILE A 99 -12.03 4.00 -20.23
N ALA A 100 -11.43 4.88 -19.42
CA ALA A 100 -10.28 4.52 -18.60
C ALA A 100 -10.59 3.38 -17.62
N ARG A 101 -11.78 3.37 -16.99
CA ARG A 101 -12.21 2.27 -16.10
C ARG A 101 -12.34 0.95 -16.85
N VAL A 102 -12.97 0.95 -18.04
CA VAL A 102 -13.14 -0.26 -18.86
C VAL A 102 -11.78 -0.82 -19.27
N LEU A 103 -10.89 0.01 -19.81
CA LEU A 103 -9.52 -0.39 -20.17
C LEU A 103 -8.74 -0.93 -18.98
N THR A 104 -8.90 -0.33 -17.80
CA THR A 104 -8.24 -0.78 -16.57
C THR A 104 -8.66 -2.21 -16.21
N VAL A 105 -9.96 -2.52 -16.26
CA VAL A 105 -10.47 -3.86 -15.93
C VAL A 105 -10.04 -4.89 -16.98
N ILE A 106 -10.10 -4.55 -18.28
CA ILE A 106 -9.60 -5.42 -19.36
C ILE A 106 -8.12 -5.75 -19.13
N ASN A 107 -7.28 -4.74 -18.89
CA ASN A 107 -5.84 -4.94 -18.68
C ASN A 107 -5.53 -5.70 -17.39
N ALA A 108 -6.29 -5.46 -16.31
CA ALA A 108 -6.15 -6.18 -15.05
C ALA A 108 -6.46 -7.68 -15.23
N ASN A 109 -7.58 -8.00 -15.89
CA ASN A 109 -7.98 -9.39 -16.17
C ASN A 109 -6.98 -10.10 -17.08
N GLN A 110 -6.50 -9.44 -18.14
CA GLN A 110 -5.46 -9.97 -19.01
C GLN A 110 -4.16 -10.25 -18.24
N ARG A 111 -3.68 -9.31 -17.42
CA ARG A 111 -2.49 -9.50 -16.60
C ARG A 111 -2.66 -10.61 -15.56
N ALA A 112 -3.83 -10.74 -14.95
CA ALA A 112 -4.15 -11.81 -14.02
C ALA A 112 -4.08 -13.18 -14.70
N GLN A 113 -4.69 -13.31 -15.89
CA GLN A 113 -4.65 -14.55 -16.67
C GLN A 113 -3.23 -14.91 -17.12
N LEU A 114 -2.44 -13.93 -17.56
CA LEU A 114 -1.03 -14.15 -17.91
C LEU A 114 -0.20 -14.59 -16.69
N ARG A 115 -0.48 -14.04 -15.51
CA ARG A 115 0.18 -14.48 -14.27
C ARG A 115 -0.14 -15.93 -13.91
N LEU A 116 -1.39 -16.37 -14.12
CA LEU A 116 -1.77 -17.76 -13.95
C LEU A 116 -1.03 -18.66 -14.96
N PHE A 117 -0.98 -18.25 -16.23
CA PHE A 117 -0.30 -19.01 -17.29
C PHE A 117 1.23 -19.13 -17.08
N TYR A 118 1.89 -18.09 -16.55
CA TYR A 118 3.33 -18.09 -16.27
C TYR A 118 3.69 -18.53 -14.85
N LYS A 119 2.71 -18.96 -14.04
CA LYS A 119 2.94 -19.42 -12.67
C LYS A 119 3.89 -20.63 -12.67
N GLY A 120 4.97 -20.55 -11.90
CA GLY A 120 5.95 -21.64 -11.76
C GLY A 120 6.92 -21.82 -12.95
N LYS A 121 6.74 -21.09 -14.06
CA LYS A 121 7.68 -21.15 -15.19
C LYS A 121 8.97 -20.40 -14.84
N LYS A 122 10.12 -20.97 -15.21
CA LYS A 122 11.45 -20.38 -14.99
C LYS A 122 11.59 -19.00 -15.66
N TYR A 123 11.10 -18.89 -16.90
CA TYR A 123 11.21 -17.66 -17.69
C TYR A 123 9.86 -16.95 -17.74
N ILE A 124 9.84 -15.77 -17.12
CA ILE A 124 8.67 -14.89 -17.08
C ILE A 124 9.00 -13.60 -17.87
N PRO A 125 8.05 -13.06 -18.66
CA PRO A 125 8.19 -11.77 -19.32
C PRO A 125 8.54 -10.64 -18.35
N LEU A 126 9.30 -9.65 -18.81
CA LEU A 126 9.79 -8.53 -17.98
C LEU A 126 8.66 -7.77 -17.28
N ASP A 127 7.50 -7.62 -17.93
CA ASP A 127 6.34 -6.87 -17.41
C ASP A 127 5.64 -7.52 -16.21
N LEU A 128 5.83 -8.83 -16.04
CA LEU A 128 5.22 -9.60 -14.95
C LEU A 128 6.20 -9.84 -13.79
N ARG A 129 7.50 -9.56 -13.99
CA ARG A 129 8.52 -9.68 -12.95
C ARG A 129 8.24 -8.68 -11.81
N PRO A 130 8.57 -9.04 -10.57
CA PRO A 130 8.46 -8.10 -9.45
C PRO A 130 9.38 -6.89 -9.68
N LYS A 131 8.84 -5.69 -9.44
CA LYS A 131 9.61 -4.45 -9.53
C LYS A 131 10.37 -4.22 -8.23
N LEU A 132 11.64 -4.63 -8.22
CA LEU A 132 12.59 -4.39 -7.13
C LEU A 132 13.68 -3.40 -7.57
N THR A 133 14.48 -2.89 -6.63
CA THR A 133 15.70 -2.16 -6.98
C THR A 133 16.71 -3.09 -7.67
N ARG A 134 17.63 -2.53 -8.45
CA ARG A 134 18.65 -3.32 -9.16
C ARG A 134 19.53 -4.11 -8.20
N ASP A 135 19.90 -3.49 -7.08
CA ASP A 135 20.71 -4.12 -6.04
C ASP A 135 20.00 -5.33 -5.42
N LEU A 136 18.71 -5.18 -5.06
CA LEU A 136 17.88 -6.28 -4.55
C LEU A 136 17.70 -7.45 -5.54
N ARG A 137 17.83 -7.22 -6.84
CA ARG A 137 17.81 -8.30 -7.86
C ARG A 137 19.14 -9.03 -7.99
N ARG A 138 20.24 -8.39 -7.61
CA ARG A 138 21.62 -8.90 -7.76
C ARG A 138 22.15 -9.57 -6.51
N ARG A 139 21.62 -9.22 -5.33
CA ARG A 139 21.99 -9.87 -4.07
C ARG A 139 21.73 -11.38 -4.14
N LEU A 140 22.50 -12.12 -3.33
CA LEU A 140 22.29 -13.55 -3.11
C LEU A 140 20.91 -13.83 -2.53
N THR A 141 20.38 -15.03 -2.80
CA THR A 141 19.17 -15.50 -2.14
C THR A 141 19.43 -15.73 -0.65
N LYS A 142 18.38 -15.67 0.18
CA LYS A 142 18.51 -15.91 1.62
C LYS A 142 19.16 -17.26 1.91
N HIS A 143 18.76 -18.30 1.17
CA HIS A 143 19.33 -19.64 1.28
C HIS A 143 20.85 -19.61 1.02
N GLU A 144 21.28 -18.99 -0.08
CA GLU A 144 22.69 -18.88 -0.42
C GLU A 144 23.50 -18.09 0.61
N ALA A 145 22.96 -16.97 1.09
CA ALA A 145 23.61 -16.13 2.09
C ALA A 145 23.73 -16.84 3.45
N THR A 146 22.79 -17.72 3.79
CA THR A 146 22.82 -18.51 5.03
C THR A 146 23.51 -19.86 4.88
N ARG A 147 24.07 -20.19 3.72
CA ARG A 147 24.79 -21.46 3.57
C ARG A 147 26.04 -21.44 4.44
N VAL A 148 26.12 -22.42 5.33
CA VAL A 148 27.23 -22.61 6.27
C VAL A 148 27.97 -23.89 5.88
N THR A 149 29.29 -23.88 5.96
CA THR A 149 30.11 -25.09 5.71
C THR A 149 29.82 -26.15 6.76
N GLU A 150 30.00 -27.44 6.44
CA GLU A 150 29.75 -28.51 7.41
C GLU A 150 30.58 -28.36 8.69
N ARG A 151 31.83 -27.90 8.55
CA ARG A 151 32.72 -27.60 9.66
C ARG A 151 32.14 -26.53 10.59
N GLN A 152 31.65 -25.44 10.04
CA GLN A 152 31.06 -24.36 10.82
C GLN A 152 29.71 -24.77 11.44
N ARG A 153 28.89 -25.57 10.72
CA ARG A 153 27.65 -26.14 11.26
C ARG A 153 27.91 -27.01 12.49
N LYS A 154 28.88 -27.94 12.41
CA LYS A 154 29.29 -28.78 13.55
C LYS A 154 29.74 -27.92 14.74
N ARG A 155 30.56 -26.89 14.50
CA ARG A 155 30.98 -25.95 15.55
C ARG A 155 29.80 -25.24 16.22
N GLN A 156 28.84 -24.75 15.44
CA GLN A 156 27.64 -24.08 15.96
C GLN A 156 26.75 -25.00 16.79
N ILE A 157 26.62 -26.28 16.39
CA ILE A 157 25.87 -27.29 17.15
C ILE A 157 26.56 -27.57 18.49
N HIS A 158 27.88 -27.77 18.48
CA HIS A 158 28.62 -28.13 19.69
C HIS A 158 28.80 -26.95 20.67
N PHE A 159 28.97 -25.72 20.16
CA PHE A 159 29.24 -24.53 20.97
C PHE A 159 28.25 -23.39 20.65
N PRO A 160 26.99 -23.50 21.08
CA PRO A 160 26.02 -22.41 20.91
C PRO A 160 26.34 -21.25 21.85
N GLN A 161 26.04 -20.03 21.42
CA GLN A 161 26.14 -18.84 22.27
C GLN A 161 25.10 -18.92 23.40
N ARG A 162 25.57 -19.09 24.63
CA ARG A 162 24.70 -19.18 25.82
C ARG A 162 24.53 -17.81 26.45
N LYS A 163 23.33 -17.50 26.93
CA LYS A 163 23.06 -16.32 27.75
C LYS A 163 23.36 -16.67 29.21
N TYR A 164 24.17 -15.86 29.88
CA TYR A 164 24.47 -16.00 31.31
C TYR A 164 24.49 -14.62 31.97
N ALA A 165 24.30 -14.58 33.28
CA ALA A 165 24.43 -13.40 34.12
C ALA A 165 25.35 -13.75 35.29
N VAL A 166 26.16 -12.78 35.72
CA VAL A 166 27.02 -12.93 36.89
C VAL A 166 26.30 -12.31 38.08
N LYS A 167 26.21 -13.07 39.17
CA LYS A 167 25.66 -12.59 40.43
C LYS A 167 26.64 -11.57 41.04
N ALA A 168 26.13 -10.41 41.44
CA ALA A 168 26.89 -9.46 42.25
C ALA A 168 27.05 -9.96 43.68
#